data_AF-A0A818K4K9-F1
#
_entry.id   AF-A0A818K4K9-F1
#
_cell.length_a   1.000
_cell.length_b   1.000
_cell.length_c   1.000
_cell.angle_alpha   90.00
_cell.angle_beta   90.00
_cell.angle_gamma   90.00
#
_symmetry.space_group_name_H-M   'P 1'
#
loop_
_entity.id
_entity.type
_entity.pdbx_description
1 polymer ?
#
loop_
_entity_poly.entity_id
_entity_poly.type
_entity_poly.pdbx_seq_one_letter_code
_entity_poly.pdbx_strand_id
1 'polypeptide(L)'
;MPSPNVESDLKLWMDHYWCQWTDEVPQCEAAKYFVKLNEQHLSRLDKNKSNSKIITFSHFLTSKKLMQAYRSEMSYRRQKWLESQNGTPHNEEIASGTLTANFSLVAGTELLDEQLKLIQPQMHVFGHSHRKMILDIGDGIKYINNPLGYPRERENGLIESPYELYEINLIEK
;
A
#
# COMPACT_ATOMS: atom_id res chain seq x y z
N MET A 1 -9.98 14.51 -10.56
CA MET A 1 -10.98 15.25 -9.76
C MET A 1 -11.24 14.43 -8.50
N PRO A 2 -11.09 14.98 -7.28
CA PRO A 2 -11.60 14.30 -6.09
C PRO A 2 -13.11 14.07 -6.24
N SER A 3 -13.65 13.01 -5.64
CA SER A 3 -15.10 12.80 -5.61
C SER A 3 -15.78 14.02 -4.98
N PRO A 4 -17.02 14.37 -5.36
CA PRO A 4 -17.70 15.56 -4.86
C PRO A 4 -17.99 15.54 -3.34
N ASN A 5 -17.55 14.52 -2.59
CA ASN A 5 -17.89 14.35 -1.19
C ASN A 5 -16.75 13.72 -0.37
N VAL A 6 -15.55 14.32 -0.43
CA VAL A 6 -14.34 13.91 0.32
C VAL A 6 -14.63 13.65 1.80
N GLU A 7 -15.48 14.46 2.43
CA GLU A 7 -15.82 14.31 3.85
C GLU A 7 -16.65 13.05 4.13
N SER A 8 -17.57 12.67 3.24
CA SER A 8 -18.31 11.42 3.38
C SER A 8 -17.41 10.20 3.14
N ASP A 9 -16.45 10.32 2.22
CA ASP A 9 -15.51 9.24 1.92
C ASP A 9 -14.60 8.95 3.12
N LEU A 10 -14.15 10.00 3.84
CA LEU A 10 -13.33 9.85 5.04
C LEU A 10 -14.09 9.19 6.20
N LYS A 11 -15.39 9.47 6.34
CA LYS A 11 -16.27 8.87 7.37
C LYS A 11 -16.54 7.38 7.15
N LEU A 12 -16.05 6.76 6.09
CA LEU A 12 -16.20 5.32 5.86
C LEU A 12 -15.01 4.51 6.41
N TRP A 13 -13.93 5.18 6.80
CA TRP A 13 -12.73 4.52 7.30
C TRP A 13 -12.77 4.36 8.82
N MET A 14 -12.56 3.14 9.28
CA MET A 14 -12.59 2.78 10.71
C MET A 14 -11.55 3.57 11.53
N ASP A 15 -10.45 3.98 10.90
CA ASP A 15 -9.41 4.79 11.52
C ASP A 15 -9.97 6.10 12.10
N HIS A 16 -10.98 6.72 11.46
CA HIS A 16 -11.61 7.94 11.97
C HIS A 16 -12.52 7.71 13.19
N TYR A 17 -12.88 6.45 13.47
CA TYR A 17 -13.70 6.09 14.63
C TYR A 17 -12.87 5.50 15.76
N TRP A 18 -11.85 4.71 15.42
CA TRP A 18 -11.13 3.87 16.37
C TRP A 18 -9.73 4.39 16.70
N CYS A 19 -9.12 5.21 15.83
CA CYS A 19 -7.85 5.86 16.13
C CYS A 19 -8.11 7.25 16.70
N GLN A 20 -8.13 7.34 18.02
CA GLN A 20 -8.17 8.62 18.73
C GLN A 20 -6.76 9.00 19.16
N TRP A 21 -6.36 10.22 18.79
CA TRP A 21 -5.04 10.76 19.12
C TRP A 21 -5.16 11.79 20.24
N THR A 22 -4.12 11.91 21.07
CA THR A 22 -4.07 12.90 22.14
C THR A 22 -3.76 14.29 21.60
N ASP A 23 -4.01 15.34 22.40
CA ASP A 23 -3.67 16.72 22.02
C ASP A 23 -2.16 16.93 21.76
N GLU A 24 -1.32 16.06 22.32
CA GLU A 24 0.13 16.04 22.10
C GLU A 24 0.51 15.64 20.67
N VAL A 25 -0.32 14.79 20.03
CA VAL A 25 -0.14 14.35 18.64
C VAL A 25 -1.47 14.47 17.92
N PRO A 26 -1.84 15.66 17.43
CA PRO A 26 -3.09 15.84 16.70
C PRO A 26 -3.17 14.89 15.50
N GLN A 27 -4.39 14.48 15.11
CA GLN A 27 -4.60 13.53 14.00
C GLN A 27 -3.91 13.97 12.69
N CYS A 28 -3.88 15.28 12.40
CA CYS A 28 -3.20 15.83 11.22
C CYS A 28 -1.67 15.70 11.26
N GLU A 29 -1.10 15.47 12.44
CA GLU A 29 0.33 15.33 12.69
C GLU A 29 0.75 13.87 12.97
N ALA A 30 -0.20 12.94 13.10
CA ALA A 30 0.07 11.53 13.39
C ALA A 30 1.11 10.93 12.43
N ALA A 31 0.96 11.17 11.12
CA ALA A 31 1.93 10.71 10.12
C ALA A 31 3.34 11.26 10.37
N LYS A 32 3.47 12.56 10.68
CA LYS A 32 4.79 13.18 10.97
C LYS A 32 5.40 12.60 12.24
N TYR A 33 4.59 12.37 13.26
CA TYR A 33 5.04 11.76 14.50
C TYR A 33 5.67 10.38 14.27
N PHE A 34 4.97 9.46 13.58
CA PHE A 34 5.52 8.12 13.31
C PHE A 34 6.74 8.13 12.39
N VAL A 35 6.75 9.02 11.38
CA VAL A 35 7.93 9.20 10.52
C VAL A 35 9.14 9.63 11.34
N LYS A 36 8.97 10.56 12.28
CA LYS A 36 10.04 11.01 13.17
C LYS A 36 10.61 9.90 14.05
N LEU A 37 9.77 8.95 14.48
CA LEU A 37 10.24 7.79 15.26
C LEU A 37 11.22 6.92 14.47
N ASN A 38 11.15 6.91 13.13
CA ASN A 38 12.10 6.18 12.30
C ASN A 38 13.46 6.88 12.20
N GLU A 39 13.54 8.21 12.32
CA GLU A 39 14.75 8.99 12.06
C GLU A 39 15.96 8.53 12.89
N GLN A 40 15.73 8.24 14.18
CA GLN A 40 16.77 7.71 15.09
C GLN A 40 17.34 6.35 14.65
N HIS A 41 16.58 5.59 13.86
CA HIS A 41 16.99 4.30 13.32
C HIS A 41 17.70 4.46 11.98
N LEU A 42 17.33 5.48 11.20
CA LEU A 42 17.98 5.77 9.91
C LEU A 42 19.46 6.09 10.07
N SER A 43 19.84 6.81 11.14
CA SER A 43 21.25 7.11 11.42
C SER A 43 22.09 5.87 11.75
N ARG A 44 21.46 4.74 12.10
CA ARG A 44 22.15 3.47 12.40
C ARG A 44 22.32 2.57 11.18
N LEU A 45 21.71 2.92 10.05
CA LEU A 45 21.85 2.16 8.81
C LEU A 45 23.23 2.39 8.22
N ASP A 46 24.09 1.39 8.33
CA ASP A 46 25.39 1.38 7.65
C ASP A 46 25.21 1.05 6.17
N LYS A 47 24.97 2.10 5.36
CA LYS A 47 24.80 1.99 3.91
C LYS A 47 26.08 1.59 3.18
N ASN A 48 27.24 1.75 3.82
CA ASN A 48 28.54 1.47 3.23
C ASN A 48 28.98 0.02 3.45
N LYS A 49 28.22 -0.75 4.23
CA LYS A 49 28.47 -2.17 4.43
C LYS A 49 28.03 -2.92 3.18
N SER A 50 29.00 -3.10 2.28
CA SER A 50 28.94 -3.60 0.89
C SER A 50 28.05 -4.82 0.61
N ASN A 51 27.60 -5.57 1.62
CA ASN A 51 26.78 -6.78 1.45
C ASN A 51 25.43 -6.74 2.20
N SER A 52 25.00 -5.58 2.69
CA SER A 52 23.77 -5.47 3.48
C SER A 52 22.54 -5.44 2.57
N LYS A 53 21.63 -6.40 2.71
CA LYS A 53 20.30 -6.36 2.09
C LYS A 53 19.34 -5.65 3.03
N ILE A 54 18.74 -4.56 2.56
CA ILE A 54 17.78 -3.77 3.32
C ILE A 54 16.39 -4.03 2.75
N ILE A 55 15.50 -4.49 3.63
CA ILE A 55 14.07 -4.60 3.38
C ILE A 55 13.39 -3.63 4.33
N THR A 56 12.48 -2.82 3.81
CA THR A 56 11.60 -1.97 4.62
C THR A 56 10.16 -2.44 4.48
N PHE A 57 9.33 -2.10 5.47
CA PHE A 57 7.90 -2.38 5.39
C PHE A 57 7.07 -1.27 6.00
N SER A 58 5.85 -1.10 5.50
CA SER A 58 4.82 -0.25 6.09
C SER A 58 3.44 -0.87 5.88
N HIS A 59 2.47 -0.50 6.70
CA HIS A 59 1.10 -0.86 6.41
C HIS A 59 0.57 -0.08 5.19
N PHE A 60 0.91 1.20 5.10
CA PHE A 60 0.42 2.14 4.09
C PHE A 60 1.27 2.16 2.82
N LEU A 61 0.70 2.63 1.70
CA LEU A 61 1.42 2.98 0.49
C LEU A 61 2.32 4.21 0.72
N THR A 62 3.45 4.26 0.02
CA THR A 62 4.47 5.26 0.30
C THR A 62 4.43 6.47 -0.60
N SER A 63 3.91 6.38 -1.83
CA SER A 63 3.97 7.50 -2.78
C SER A 63 2.79 7.58 -3.74
N LYS A 64 2.56 8.79 -4.28
CA LYS A 64 1.59 9.01 -5.36
C LYS A 64 1.94 8.25 -6.63
N LYS A 65 3.24 8.06 -6.93
CA LYS A 65 3.70 7.26 -8.08
C LYS A 65 3.30 5.80 -7.91
N LEU A 66 3.51 5.24 -6.72
CA LEU A 66 3.07 3.90 -6.39
C LEU A 66 1.55 3.77 -6.48
N MET A 67 0.79 4.77 -6.02
CA MET A 67 -0.67 4.83 -6.18
C MET A 67 -1.10 4.84 -7.66
N GLN A 68 -0.39 5.55 -8.53
CA GLN A 68 -0.69 5.57 -9.96
C GLN A 68 -0.42 4.20 -10.60
N ALA A 69 0.74 3.60 -10.30
CA ALA A 69 1.08 2.25 -10.75
C ALA A 69 0.06 1.21 -10.26
N TYR A 70 -0.33 1.29 -8.98
CA TYR A 70 -1.40 0.50 -8.38
C TYR A 70 -2.71 0.61 -9.17
N ARG A 71 -3.16 1.84 -9.47
CA ARG A 71 -4.40 2.09 -10.21
C ARG A 71 -4.35 1.56 -11.63
N SER A 72 -3.22 1.73 -12.32
CA SER A 72 -3.00 1.20 -13.67
C SER A 72 -3.07 -0.32 -13.66
N GLU A 73 -2.40 -0.98 -12.72
CA GLU A 73 -2.42 -2.44 -12.58
C GLU A 73 -3.83 -2.96 -12.31
N MET A 74 -4.56 -2.33 -11.38
CA MET A 74 -5.96 -2.68 -11.11
C MET A 74 -6.87 -2.51 -12.34
N SER A 75 -6.65 -1.44 -13.12
CA SER A 75 -7.44 -1.18 -14.34
C SER A 75 -7.15 -2.21 -15.43
N TYR A 76 -5.88 -2.58 -15.59
CA TYR A 76 -5.46 -3.62 -16.52
C TYR A 76 -6.07 -4.98 -16.16
N ARG A 77 -5.98 -5.38 -14.88
CA ARG A 77 -6.55 -6.64 -14.38
C ARG A 77 -8.06 -6.70 -14.57
N ARG A 78 -8.75 -5.60 -14.27
CA ARG A 78 -10.19 -5.44 -14.52
C ARG A 78 -10.54 -5.66 -15.99
N GLN A 79 -9.80 -5.03 -16.90
CA GLN A 79 -10.02 -5.16 -18.34
C GLN A 79 -9.81 -6.61 -18.81
N LYS A 80 -8.69 -7.24 -18.42
CA LYS A 80 -8.40 -8.64 -18.76
C LYS A 80 -9.47 -9.60 -18.22
N TRP A 81 -10.01 -9.33 -17.03
CA TRP A 81 -11.10 -10.12 -16.45
C TRP A 81 -12.39 -9.97 -17.27
N LEU A 82 -12.77 -8.74 -17.64
CA LEU A 82 -13.94 -8.46 -18.49
C LEU A 82 -13.86 -9.14 -19.85
N GLU A 83 -12.66 -9.26 -20.42
CA GLU A 83 -12.42 -9.95 -21.69
C GLU A 83 -12.49 -11.49 -21.55
N SER A 84 -12.24 -12.02 -20.35
CA SER A 84 -12.19 -13.47 -20.08
C SER A 84 -13.52 -14.13 -19.71
N GLN A 85 -14.51 -13.33 -19.29
CA GLN A 85 -15.84 -13.77 -18.91
C GLN A 85 -16.84 -13.08 -19.85
N ASN A 86 -17.93 -13.74 -20.25
CA ASN A 86 -19.03 -13.12 -21.01
C ASN A 86 -19.81 -12.08 -20.17
N GLY A 87 -19.12 -11.09 -19.58
CA GLY A 87 -19.71 -9.87 -19.04
C GLY A 87 -20.53 -9.99 -17.75
N THR A 88 -20.42 -11.05 -16.93
CA THR A 88 -21.15 -11.13 -15.66
C THR A 88 -20.29 -10.62 -14.49
N PRO A 89 -20.53 -9.41 -13.95
CA PRO A 89 -19.76 -8.86 -12.85
C PRO A 89 -20.09 -9.62 -11.57
N HIS A 90 -19.20 -10.52 -11.16
CA HIS A 90 -19.18 -10.96 -9.77
C HIS A 90 -17.83 -10.60 -9.14
N ASN A 91 -17.95 -10.07 -7.93
CA ASN A 91 -16.92 -10.01 -6.91
C ASN A 91 -15.81 -8.97 -6.99
N GLU A 92 -15.42 -8.34 -8.11
CA GLU A 92 -14.30 -7.38 -8.04
C GLU A 92 -14.64 -6.07 -7.28
N GLU A 93 -15.86 -5.55 -7.44
CA GLU A 93 -16.38 -4.41 -6.68
C GLU A 93 -16.55 -4.77 -5.19
N ILE A 94 -17.10 -5.94 -4.89
CA ILE A 94 -17.30 -6.43 -3.51
C ILE A 94 -15.96 -6.78 -2.84
N ALA A 95 -15.01 -7.31 -3.60
CA ALA A 95 -13.66 -7.67 -3.17
C ALA A 95 -12.74 -6.49 -2.95
N SER A 96 -13.04 -5.35 -3.57
CA SER A 96 -12.27 -4.15 -3.35
C SER A 96 -12.53 -3.56 -1.97
N GLY A 97 -13.55 -4.03 -1.25
CA GLY A 97 -14.08 -3.34 -0.08
C GLY A 97 -14.53 -1.91 -0.39
N THR A 98 -14.49 -1.49 -1.65
CA THR A 98 -14.65 -0.11 -2.10
C THR A 98 -16.03 0.05 -2.72
N LEU A 99 -17.06 -0.19 -1.91
CA LEU A 99 -18.27 0.57 -2.12
C LEU A 99 -18.02 1.95 -1.48
N THR A 100 -17.82 2.94 -2.35
CA THR A 100 -17.95 4.40 -2.17
C THR A 100 -16.74 5.26 -1.72
N ALA A 101 -15.80 4.78 -0.89
CA ALA A 101 -14.75 5.66 -0.36
C ALA A 101 -13.49 5.76 -1.26
N ASN A 102 -12.99 6.97 -1.52
CA ASN A 102 -11.75 7.17 -2.26
C ASN A 102 -10.49 6.72 -1.46
N PHE A 103 -10.04 5.47 -1.67
CA PHE A 103 -8.83 4.88 -1.05
C PHE A 103 -7.60 5.79 -1.09
N SER A 104 -7.43 6.59 -2.15
CA SER A 104 -6.23 7.45 -2.24
C SER A 104 -6.13 8.52 -1.16
N LEU A 105 -7.24 8.83 -0.47
CA LEU A 105 -7.24 9.77 0.66
C LEU A 105 -6.59 9.20 1.92
N VAL A 106 -6.58 7.87 2.07
CA VAL A 106 -6.07 7.18 3.27
C VAL A 106 -4.92 6.22 2.96
N ALA A 107 -4.50 6.17 1.69
CA ALA A 107 -3.55 5.18 1.24
C ALA A 107 -2.17 5.30 1.89
N GLY A 108 -1.78 6.50 2.34
CA GLY A 108 -0.52 6.74 3.04
C GLY A 108 -0.02 8.19 2.94
N THR A 109 1.29 8.38 3.00
CA THR A 109 1.93 9.71 3.09
C THR A 109 3.23 9.79 2.29
N GLU A 110 3.49 10.93 1.65
CA GLU A 110 4.74 11.20 0.91
C GLU A 110 5.97 11.24 1.83
N LEU A 111 5.79 11.42 3.13
CA LEU A 111 6.88 11.38 4.11
C LEU A 111 7.57 10.01 4.18
N LEU A 112 6.83 8.92 3.90
CA LEU A 112 7.41 7.59 3.80
C LEU A 112 8.26 7.45 2.53
N ASP A 113 7.83 8.07 1.42
CA ASP A 113 8.60 8.13 0.18
C ASP A 113 9.97 8.78 0.40
N GLU A 114 10.03 9.86 1.18
CA GLU A 114 11.29 10.54 1.53
C GLU A 114 12.24 9.61 2.29
N GLN A 115 11.73 8.85 3.26
CA GLN A 115 12.55 7.88 3.99
C GLN A 115 13.02 6.74 3.08
N LEU A 116 12.16 6.23 2.18
CA LEU A 116 12.56 5.20 1.22
C LEU A 116 13.64 5.69 0.26
N LYS A 117 13.54 6.93 -0.23
CA LYS A 117 14.57 7.54 -1.08
C LYS A 117 15.90 7.68 -0.35
N LEU A 118 15.90 7.94 0.95
CA LEU A 118 17.11 7.97 1.76
C LEU A 118 17.70 6.58 1.95
N ILE A 119 16.87 5.58 2.25
CA ILE A 119 17.31 4.21 2.56
C ILE A 119 17.76 3.47 1.29
N GLN A 120 17.07 3.69 0.17
CA GLN A 120 17.22 2.93 -1.08
C GLN A 120 17.21 1.40 -0.83
N PRO A 121 16.15 0.85 -0.21
CA PRO A 121 16.09 -0.59 0.04
C PRO A 121 15.95 -1.36 -1.27
N GLN A 122 16.39 -2.62 -1.29
CA GLN A 122 16.13 -3.49 -2.45
C GLN A 122 14.63 -3.81 -2.58
N MET A 123 13.91 -3.80 -1.46
CA MET A 123 12.49 -4.13 -1.40
C MET A 123 11.77 -3.30 -0.37
N HIS A 124 10.55 -2.90 -0.71
CA HIS A 124 9.59 -2.36 0.23
C HIS A 124 8.30 -3.21 0.24
N VAL A 125 7.98 -3.77 1.40
CA VAL A 125 6.74 -4.53 1.61
C VAL A 125 5.66 -3.61 2.16
N PHE A 126 4.54 -3.47 1.45
CA PHE A 126 3.43 -2.62 1.85
C PHE A 126 2.12 -3.40 1.98
N GLY A 127 1.07 -2.76 2.51
CA GLY A 127 -0.23 -3.39 2.78
C GLY A 127 -1.43 -2.50 2.46
N HIS A 128 -2.41 -2.51 3.36
CA HIS A 128 -3.62 -1.67 3.39
C HIS A 128 -4.67 -1.92 2.29
N SER A 129 -4.25 -2.15 1.04
CA SER A 129 -5.17 -2.26 -0.11
C SER A 129 -5.90 -3.60 -0.24
N HIS A 130 -5.48 -4.63 0.50
CA HIS A 130 -5.94 -6.02 0.35
C HIS A 130 -5.76 -6.59 -1.08
N ARG A 131 -4.94 -5.96 -1.92
CA ARG A 131 -4.62 -6.43 -3.27
C ARG A 131 -3.19 -6.94 -3.37
N LYS A 132 -3.07 -8.22 -3.68
CA LYS A 132 -1.80 -8.86 -3.97
C LYS A 132 -1.18 -8.24 -5.24
N MET A 133 0.07 -7.78 -5.15
CA MET A 133 0.81 -7.21 -6.28
C MET A 133 2.33 -7.10 -6.06
N ILE A 134 3.06 -7.12 -7.17
CA ILE A 134 4.46 -6.71 -7.28
C ILE A 134 4.51 -5.53 -8.24
N LEU A 135 5.12 -4.42 -7.83
CA LEU A 135 5.28 -3.22 -8.65
C LEU A 135 6.75 -2.82 -8.71
N ASP A 136 7.15 -2.31 -9.86
CA ASP A 136 8.40 -1.60 -10.10
C ASP A 136 8.03 -0.27 -10.75
N ILE A 137 8.46 0.85 -10.14
CA ILE A 137 8.15 2.20 -10.62
C ILE A 137 9.40 2.93 -11.14
N GLY A 138 10.50 2.21 -11.36
CA GLY A 138 11.73 2.73 -11.95
C GLY A 138 12.61 3.55 -11.01
N ASP A 139 12.43 3.43 -9.69
CA ASP A 139 13.25 4.10 -8.66
C ASP A 139 14.27 3.16 -7.99
N GLY A 140 14.42 1.93 -8.51
CA GLY A 140 15.35 0.93 -8.00
C GLY A 140 14.84 0.17 -6.77
N ILE A 141 13.58 0.37 -6.36
CA ILE A 141 12.94 -0.33 -5.24
C ILE A 141 11.87 -1.28 -5.78
N LYS A 142 11.89 -2.54 -5.34
CA LYS A 142 10.81 -3.50 -5.63
C LYS A 142 9.71 -3.41 -4.59
N TYR A 143 8.49 -3.08 -5.01
CA TYR A 143 7.33 -2.91 -4.13
C TYR A 143 6.48 -4.17 -4.12
N ILE A 144 6.22 -4.72 -2.94
CA ILE A 144 5.48 -5.97 -2.81
C ILE A 144 4.34 -5.82 -1.81
N ASN A 145 3.16 -6.26 -2.20
CA ASN A 145 2.03 -6.42 -1.30
C ASN A 145 1.51 -7.85 -1.41
N ASN A 146 1.51 -8.57 -0.28
CA ASN A 146 0.92 -9.91 -0.17
C ASN A 146 -0.02 -9.94 1.05
N PRO A 147 -1.22 -9.35 0.93
CA PRO A 147 -2.10 -9.15 2.07
C PRO A 147 -2.82 -10.44 2.44
N LEU A 148 -2.97 -10.70 3.74
CA LEU A 148 -3.77 -11.83 4.24
C LEU A 148 -5.28 -11.64 4.00
N GLY A 149 -5.75 -10.39 4.01
CA GLY A 149 -7.16 -9.99 3.94
C GLY A 149 -8.02 -10.54 5.11
N TYR A 150 -9.31 -10.28 5.04
CA TYR A 150 -10.29 -10.79 5.99
C TYR A 150 -10.69 -12.24 5.67
N PRO A 151 -11.10 -13.04 6.69
CA PRO A 151 -11.59 -14.41 6.46
C PRO A 151 -12.67 -14.49 5.38
N ARG A 152 -13.66 -13.59 5.45
CA ARG A 152 -14.75 -13.51 4.47
C ARG A 152 -14.27 -13.16 3.06
N GLU A 153 -13.20 -12.37 2.92
CA GLU A 153 -12.62 -12.07 1.60
C GLU A 153 -11.94 -13.30 1.01
N ARG A 154 -11.22 -14.08 1.83
CA ARG A 154 -10.61 -15.34 1.40
C ARG A 154 -11.64 -16.40 1.05
N GLU A 155 -12.64 -16.60 1.90
CA GLU A 155 -13.70 -17.60 1.71
C GLU A 155 -14.51 -17.35 0.43
N ASN A 156 -14.69 -16.09 0.04
CA ASN A 156 -15.42 -15.71 -1.16
C ASN A 156 -14.52 -15.51 -2.40
N GLY A 157 -13.22 -15.83 -2.31
CA GLY A 157 -12.27 -15.67 -3.43
C GLY A 157 -12.10 -14.23 -3.90
N LEU A 158 -12.29 -13.26 -3.00
CA LEU A 158 -12.20 -11.82 -3.27
C LEU A 158 -10.75 -11.34 -3.35
N ILE A 159 -9.85 -12.02 -2.65
CA ILE A 159 -8.42 -11.77 -2.70
C ILE A 159 -7.71 -13.00 -3.27
N GLU A 160 -6.59 -12.75 -3.93
CA GLU A 160 -5.70 -13.83 -4.34
C GLU A 160 -5.16 -14.59 -3.13
N SER A 161 -4.75 -15.84 -3.34
CA SER A 161 -4.22 -16.68 -2.27
C SER A 161 -3.00 -16.01 -1.62
N PRO A 162 -3.07 -15.72 -0.31
CA PRO A 162 -1.93 -15.14 0.42
C PRO A 162 -0.81 -16.17 0.64
N TYR A 163 -1.11 -17.46 0.45
CA TYR A 163 -0.18 -18.57 0.67
C TYR A 163 0.70 -18.86 -0.54
N GLU A 164 0.35 -18.31 -1.71
CA GLU A 164 1.23 -18.35 -2.88
C GLU A 164 2.35 -17.32 -2.71
N LEU A 165 3.55 -17.82 -2.46
CA LEU A 165 4.74 -16.99 -2.27
C LEU A 165 5.24 -16.42 -3.61
N TYR A 166 5.77 -15.21 -3.55
CA TYR A 166 6.45 -14.62 -4.70
C TYR A 166 7.88 -15.14 -4.80
N GLU A 167 8.26 -15.60 -6.00
CA GLU A 167 9.66 -15.74 -6.35
C GLU A 167 10.22 -14.37 -6.74
N ILE A 168 11.07 -13.82 -5.88
CA ILE A 168 11.61 -12.47 -6.08
C ILE A 168 13.12 -12.56 -6.27
N ASN A 169 13.54 -12.31 -7.50
CA ASN A 169 14.93 -12.06 -7.81
C ASN A 169 15.29 -10.63 -7.37
N LEU A 170 16.13 -10.54 -6.34
CA LEU A 170 16.71 -9.28 -5.88
C LEU A 170 17.83 -8.88 -6.83
N ILE A 171 17.81 -7.64 -7.29
CA ILE A 171 18.89 -7.06 -8.08
C ILE A 171 20.09 -6.87 -7.15
N GLU A 172 21.24 -7.40 -7.54
CA GLU A 172 22.51 -7.13 -6.84
C GLU A 172 22.92 -5.68 -7.09
N LYS A 173 23.34 -4.99 -6.03
CA LYS A 173 23.82 -3.60 -6.09
C LYS A 173 25.33 -3.57 -6.23
#